data_AF-A0A1W7RAV3-F1
#
_entry.id   AF-A0A1W7RAV3-F1
#
_cell.length_a   1.000
_cell.length_b   1.000
_cell.length_c   1.000
_cell.angle_alpha   90.00
_cell.angle_beta   90.00
_cell.angle_gamma   90.00
#
_symmetry.space_group_name_H-M   'P 1'
#
loop_
_entity.id
_entity.type
_entity.pdbx_description
1 polymer ?
#
loop_
_entity_poly.entity_id
_entity_poly.type
_entity_poly.pdbx_seq_one_letter_code
_entity_poly.pdbx_strand_id
1 'polypeptide(L)'
;MTKMNIRCALIILTGFVLLVTCQNLGEKAIDISKVDPGKRFNFDAGVGGAGQNARNWAGSVNAGVGAKVWESKSGKASIGVGGTYQRDYSRFQGRTYKGRPNYGVGASFQYRFKGK
;
A
#
# COMPACT_ATOMS: atom_id res chain seq x y z
N MET A 1 -13.75 -13.18 -41.23
CA MET A 1 -12.61 -13.52 -40.33
C MET A 1 -11.79 -12.26 -40.09
N THR A 2 -12.12 -11.54 -39.02
CA THR A 2 -11.52 -10.25 -38.65
C THR A 2 -10.13 -10.48 -38.08
N LYS A 3 -9.10 -9.90 -38.71
CA LYS A 3 -7.71 -9.87 -38.21
C LYS A 3 -7.69 -9.16 -36.86
N MET A 4 -7.78 -9.92 -35.77
CA MET A 4 -7.64 -9.38 -34.43
C MET A 4 -6.17 -8.97 -34.25
N ASN A 5 -5.93 -7.66 -34.22
CA ASN A 5 -4.61 -7.07 -34.07
C ASN A 5 -3.90 -7.66 -32.86
N ILE A 6 -2.70 -8.21 -33.07
CA ILE A 6 -1.81 -8.81 -32.04
C ILE A 6 -1.67 -7.92 -30.79
N ARG A 7 -1.80 -6.59 -30.95
CA ARG A 7 -1.79 -5.61 -29.85
C ARG A 7 -2.97 -5.75 -28.88
N CYS A 8 -4.17 -6.10 -29.36
CA CYS A 8 -5.34 -6.31 -28.51
C CYS A 8 -5.23 -7.61 -27.70
N ALA A 9 -4.73 -8.68 -28.32
CA ALA A 9 -4.49 -9.95 -27.64
C ALA A 9 -3.45 -9.80 -26.49
N LEU A 10 -2.39 -9.02 -26.71
CA LEU A 10 -1.36 -8.77 -25.70
C LEU A 10 -1.91 -8.00 -24.48
N ILE A 11 -2.79 -7.01 -24.70
CA ILE A 11 -3.40 -6.22 -23.62
C ILE A 11 -4.32 -7.10 -22.75
N ILE A 12 -5.13 -7.94 -23.40
CA ILE A 12 -6.03 -8.87 -22.69
C ILE A 12 -5.22 -9.90 -21.89
N LEU A 13 -4.15 -10.44 -22.48
CA LEU A 13 -3.28 -11.40 -21.79
C LEU A 13 -2.59 -10.77 -20.57
N THR A 14 -2.09 -9.53 -20.71
CA THR A 14 -1.41 -8.81 -19.62
C THR A 14 -2.39 -8.49 -18.49
N GLY A 15 -3.62 -8.08 -18.81
CA GLY A 15 -4.67 -7.83 -17.82
C GLY A 15 -5.07 -9.10 -17.06
N PHE A 16 -5.16 -10.24 -17.76
CA PHE A 16 -5.51 -11.52 -17.14
C PHE A 16 -4.41 -12.03 -16.20
N VAL A 17 -3.13 -11.89 -16.58
CA VAL A 17 -1.99 -12.24 -15.73
C VAL A 17 -1.96 -11.39 -14.45
N LEU A 18 -2.22 -10.08 -14.56
CA LEU A 18 -2.32 -9.19 -13.41
C LEU A 18 -3.46 -9.59 -12.46
N LEU A 19 -4.62 -9.94 -13.00
CA LEU A 19 -5.78 -10.38 -12.21
C LEU A 19 -5.48 -11.68 -11.43
N VAL A 20 -4.87 -12.67 -12.09
CA VAL A 20 -4.49 -13.95 -11.48
C VAL A 20 -3.40 -13.75 -10.40
N THR A 21 -2.43 -12.87 -10.62
CA THR A 21 -1.43 -12.58 -9.58
C THR A 21 -2.01 -11.82 -8.39
N CYS A 22 -3.04 -11.00 -8.57
CA CYS A 22 -3.75 -10.34 -7.47
C CYS A 22 -4.55 -11.35 -6.61
N GLN A 23 -5.14 -12.38 -7.22
CA GLN A 23 -5.90 -13.41 -6.48
C GLN A 23 -5.01 -14.34 -5.64
N ASN A 24 -3.77 -14.58 -6.07
CA ASN A 24 -2.81 -15.43 -5.36
C ASN A 24 -2.04 -14.70 -4.22
N LEU A 25 -2.30 -13.41 -3.98
CA LEU A 25 -1.73 -12.68 -2.84
C LEU A 25 -2.44 -12.97 -1.50
N GLY A 26 -3.50 -13.79 -1.50
CA GLY A 26 -4.36 -14.05 -0.34
C GLY A 26 -3.81 -14.98 0.75
N GLU A 27 -2.77 -15.77 0.48
CA GLU A 27 -2.31 -16.81 1.43
C GLU A 27 -1.29 -16.33 2.48
N LYS A 28 -0.86 -15.06 2.41
CA LYS A 28 -0.08 -14.42 3.48
C LYS A 28 -0.89 -13.37 4.23
N ALA A 29 -2.20 -13.61 4.36
CA ALA A 29 -3.01 -12.86 5.30
C ALA A 29 -2.48 -13.13 6.72
N ILE A 30 -2.12 -12.06 7.41
CA ILE A 30 -1.77 -12.07 8.83
C ILE A 30 -2.89 -12.78 9.59
N ASP A 31 -2.55 -13.78 10.39
CA ASP A 31 -3.50 -14.50 11.24
C ASP A 31 -4.04 -13.57 12.34
N ILE A 32 -5.15 -12.90 12.04
CA ILE A 32 -5.85 -11.96 12.93
C ILE A 32 -6.41 -12.70 14.17
N SER A 33 -6.50 -14.03 14.18
CA SER A 33 -7.04 -14.78 15.33
C SER A 33 -6.14 -14.78 16.57
N LYS A 34 -4.84 -14.45 16.40
CA LYS A 34 -3.87 -14.31 17.51
C LYS A 34 -3.69 -12.86 17.97
N VAL A 35 -4.45 -11.94 17.40
CA VAL A 35 -4.44 -10.53 17.76
C VAL A 35 -5.31 -10.35 19.01
N ASP A 36 -4.66 -9.97 20.12
CA ASP A 36 -5.33 -9.54 21.34
C ASP A 36 -6.36 -8.45 21.01
N PRO A 37 -7.67 -8.65 21.30
CA PRO A 37 -8.73 -7.71 20.93
C PRO A 37 -8.56 -6.32 21.56
N GLY A 38 -7.71 -6.18 22.57
CA GLY A 38 -7.33 -4.88 23.16
C GLY A 38 -6.33 -4.08 22.32
N LYS A 39 -5.57 -4.73 21.42
CA LYS A 39 -4.59 -4.06 20.56
C LYS A 39 -5.23 -3.72 19.23
N ARG A 40 -5.51 -2.43 19.04
CA ARG A 40 -6.01 -1.90 17.76
C ARG A 40 -4.88 -1.94 16.73
N PHE A 41 -5.03 -2.78 15.72
CA PHE A 41 -4.18 -2.80 14.53
C PHE A 41 -4.77 -1.88 13.47
N ASN A 42 -3.92 -1.07 12.86
CA ASN A 42 -4.25 -0.22 11.73
C ASN A 42 -3.47 -0.73 10.54
N PHE A 43 -4.15 -0.86 9.41
CA PHE A 43 -3.54 -1.14 8.13
C PHE A 43 -3.89 0.01 7.19
N ASP A 44 -2.90 0.53 6.49
CA ASP A 44 -3.07 1.52 5.43
C ASP A 44 -2.46 0.99 4.14
N ALA A 45 -3.16 1.19 3.03
CA ALA A 45 -2.60 0.96 1.70
C ALA A 45 -3.08 2.08 0.80
N GLY A 46 -2.17 2.59 -0.01
CA GLY A 46 -2.41 3.71 -0.91
C GLY A 46 -1.72 3.51 -2.24
N VAL A 47 -2.34 4.06 -3.27
CA VAL A 47 -1.75 4.19 -4.60
C VAL A 47 -1.88 5.65 -5.03
N GLY A 48 -0.77 6.26 -5.39
CA GLY A 48 -0.69 7.60 -5.93
C GLY A 48 -0.31 7.57 -7.40
N GLY A 49 -0.80 8.52 -8.19
CA GLY A 49 -0.48 8.60 -9.61
C GLY A 49 -0.64 10.01 -10.16
N ALA A 50 0.32 10.46 -10.96
CA ALA A 50 0.28 11.73 -11.68
C ALA A 50 0.98 11.57 -13.03
N GLY A 51 0.42 12.09 -14.11
CA GLY A 51 1.03 11.97 -15.44
C GLY A 51 0.30 12.76 -16.50
N GLN A 52 1.05 13.21 -17.52
CA GLN A 52 0.49 13.93 -18.66
C GLN A 52 0.12 12.99 -19.81
N ASN A 53 0.82 11.85 -19.96
CA ASN A 53 0.58 10.89 -21.03
C ASN A 53 1.22 9.53 -20.74
N ALA A 54 0.91 8.50 -21.55
CA ALA A 54 1.40 7.13 -21.36
C ALA A 54 2.94 6.97 -21.45
N ARG A 55 3.65 7.99 -21.97
CA ARG A 55 5.12 8.03 -22.05
C ARG A 55 5.76 8.84 -20.92
N ASN A 56 4.96 9.63 -20.20
CA ASN A 56 5.39 10.47 -19.08
C ASN A 56 4.38 10.39 -17.93
N TRP A 57 4.61 9.46 -17.01
CA TRP A 57 3.76 9.24 -15.83
C TRP A 57 4.61 8.88 -14.61
N ALA A 58 4.09 9.16 -13.43
CA ALA A 58 4.64 8.78 -12.15
C ALA A 58 3.52 8.19 -11.31
N GLY A 59 3.85 7.20 -10.49
CA GLY A 59 2.95 6.59 -9.55
C GLY A 59 3.74 6.06 -8.36
N SER A 60 3.05 5.90 -7.26
CA SER A 60 3.61 5.37 -6.01
C SER A 60 2.62 4.37 -5.45
N VAL A 61 3.16 3.35 -4.80
CA VAL A 61 2.39 2.44 -3.95
C VAL A 61 2.94 2.57 -2.54
N ASN A 62 2.06 2.66 -1.56
CA ASN A 62 2.40 2.65 -0.16
C ASN A 62 1.55 1.63 0.59
N ALA A 63 2.14 1.02 1.60
CA ALA A 63 1.45 0.16 2.55
C ALA A 63 2.06 0.36 3.93
N GLY A 64 1.23 0.35 4.96
CA GLY A 64 1.64 0.52 6.35
C GLY A 64 0.82 -0.36 7.26
N VAL A 65 1.46 -0.79 8.34
CA VAL A 65 0.84 -1.61 9.39
C VAL A 65 1.34 -1.09 10.71
N GLY A 66 0.42 -0.86 11.66
CA GLY A 66 0.77 -0.44 13.00
C GLY A 66 -0.18 -0.99 14.04
N ALA A 67 0.27 -0.99 15.29
CA ALA A 67 -0.52 -1.43 16.43
C ALA A 67 -0.36 -0.46 17.59
N LYS A 68 -1.46 -0.20 18.31
CA LYS A 68 -1.37 0.41 19.63
C LYS A 68 -0.80 -0.60 20.63
N VAL A 69 0.30 -0.24 21.27
CA VAL A 69 0.96 -1.07 22.29
C VAL A 69 0.53 -0.68 23.70
N TRP A 70 0.12 0.58 23.89
CA TRP A 70 -0.33 1.08 25.18
C TRP A 70 -1.36 2.19 24.99
N GLU A 71 -2.37 2.20 25.86
CA GLU A 71 -3.34 3.28 25.97
C GLU A 71 -3.53 3.60 27.46
N SER A 72 -3.52 4.89 27.81
CA SER A 72 -3.82 5.33 29.17
C SER A 72 -5.23 4.90 29.55
N LYS A 73 -5.46 4.54 30.82
CA LYS A 73 -6.80 4.23 31.37
C LYS A 73 -7.84 5.32 31.10
N SER A 74 -7.38 6.57 30.94
CA SER A 74 -8.22 7.72 30.64
C SER A 74 -8.52 7.92 29.15
N GLY A 75 -7.93 7.11 28.26
CA GLY A 75 -8.01 7.26 26.80
C GLY A 75 -7.32 8.51 26.22
N LYS A 76 -6.64 9.31 27.06
CA LYS A 76 -6.03 10.59 26.66
C LYS A 76 -4.66 10.45 26.01
N ALA A 77 -3.96 9.36 26.28
CA ALA A 77 -2.61 9.11 25.76
C ALA A 77 -2.55 7.70 25.16
N SER A 78 -1.86 7.55 24.03
CA SER A 78 -1.59 6.25 23.44
C SER A 78 -0.21 6.20 22.81
N ILE A 79 0.41 5.01 22.87
CA ILE A 79 1.66 4.69 22.19
C ILE A 79 1.35 3.63 21.14
N GLY A 80 1.84 3.85 19.93
CA GLY A 80 1.75 2.91 18.82
C GLY A 80 3.12 2.63 18.23
N VAL A 81 3.25 1.49 17.58
CA VAL A 81 4.41 1.13 16.75
C VAL A 81 3.91 0.67 15.39
N GLY A 82 4.71 0.87 14.34
CA GLY A 82 4.33 0.44 13.02
C GLY A 82 5.49 0.43 12.05
N GLY A 83 5.24 -0.19 10.91
CA GLY A 83 6.14 -0.22 9.76
C GLY A 83 5.43 0.28 8.51
N THR A 84 6.20 0.84 7.59
CA THR A 84 5.73 1.33 6.29
C THR A 84 6.60 0.79 5.17
N TYR A 85 5.99 0.64 4.01
CA TYR A 85 6.59 0.31 2.74
C TYR A 85 6.10 1.31 1.71
N GLN A 86 7.02 1.87 0.92
CA GLN A 86 6.68 2.69 -0.22
C GLN A 86 7.55 2.31 -1.41
N ARG A 87 6.98 2.38 -2.61
CA ARG A 87 7.73 2.23 -3.85
C ARG A 87 7.16 3.11 -4.95
N ASP A 88 8.06 3.83 -5.60
CA ASP A 88 7.72 4.70 -6.71
C ASP A 88 7.99 4.01 -8.06
N TYR A 89 7.15 4.32 -9.03
CA TYR A 89 7.23 3.87 -10.41
C TYR A 89 7.04 5.09 -11.31
N SER A 90 7.96 5.35 -12.21
CA SER A 90 7.80 6.44 -13.16
C SER A 90 8.24 6.05 -14.54
N ARG A 91 7.78 6.80 -15.52
CA ARG A 91 8.17 6.70 -16.92
C ARG A 91 8.44 8.09 -17.40
N PHE A 92 9.64 8.33 -17.94
CA PHE A 92 10.04 9.62 -18.49
C PHE A 92 10.59 9.40 -19.89
N GLN A 93 10.06 10.12 -20.86
CA GLN A 93 10.41 9.99 -22.29
C GLN A 93 10.36 8.53 -22.79
N GLY A 94 9.38 7.75 -22.33
CA GLY A 94 9.22 6.35 -22.71
C GLY A 94 10.14 5.36 -21.99
N ARG A 95 11.13 5.82 -21.20
CA ARG A 95 11.98 4.98 -20.34
C ARG A 95 11.32 4.78 -18.99
N THR A 96 11.27 3.53 -18.52
CA THR A 96 10.65 3.17 -17.24
C THR A 96 11.72 3.22 -16.14
N TYR A 97 11.42 3.94 -15.07
CA TYR A 97 12.23 4.05 -13.87
C TYR A 97 11.47 3.42 -12.71
N LYS A 98 12.14 2.54 -11.98
CA LYS A 98 11.61 1.96 -10.75
C LYS A 98 12.39 2.57 -9.61
N GLY A 99 11.68 3.30 -8.74
CA GLY A 99 12.22 3.77 -7.48
C GLY A 99 12.68 2.59 -6.63
N ARG A 100 13.71 2.82 -5.83
CA ARG A 100 14.11 1.86 -4.81
C ARG A 100 12.99 1.78 -3.77
N PRO A 101 12.66 0.57 -3.29
CA PRO A 101 11.69 0.44 -2.20
C PRO A 101 12.23 1.15 -0.96
N ASN A 102 11.36 1.89 -0.28
CA ASN A 102 11.62 2.53 1.00
C ASN A 102 10.85 1.79 2.09
N TYR A 103 11.53 1.48 3.19
CA TYR A 103 10.95 0.82 4.35
C TYR A 103 11.15 1.70 5.57
N GLY A 104 10.08 1.95 6.33
CA GLY A 104 10.11 2.70 7.57
C GLY A 104 9.66 1.84 8.74
N VAL A 105 10.22 2.10 9.92
CA VAL A 105 9.68 1.63 11.20
C VAL A 105 9.64 2.80 12.17
N GLY A 106 8.59 2.89 12.96
CA GLY A 106 8.39 4.04 13.84
C GLY A 106 7.56 3.72 15.07
N ALA A 107 7.75 4.54 16.11
CA ALA A 107 6.89 4.62 17.26
C ALA A 107 6.20 5.98 17.28
N SER A 108 4.93 6.01 17.67
CA SER A 108 4.12 7.22 17.72
C SER A 108 3.56 7.41 19.13
N PHE A 109 3.60 8.62 19.65
CA PHE A 109 2.89 9.04 20.85
C PHE A 109 1.78 10.02 20.47
N GLN A 110 0.55 9.77 20.92
CA GLN A 110 -0.59 10.65 20.68
C GLN A 110 -1.19 11.07 22.02
N TYR A 111 -1.42 12.38 22.19
CA TYR A 111 -2.10 12.95 23.35
C TYR A 111 -3.28 13.81 22.92
N ARG A 112 -4.46 13.57 23.52
CA ARG A 112 -5.69 14.34 23.26
C ARG A 112 -5.91 15.36 24.36
N PHE A 113 -5.72 16.64 24.02
CA PHE A 113 -6.13 17.74 24.88
C PHE A 113 -7.66 17.90 24.80
N LYS A 114 -8.36 17.95 25.94
CA LYS A 114 -9.74 18.45 25.96
C LYS A 114 -9.68 19.94 25.67
N GLY A 115 -10.20 20.36 24.51
CA GLY A 115 -10.58 21.76 24.32
C GLY A 115 -11.61 22.12 25.38
N LYS A 116 -11.40 23.27 26.03
CA LYS A 116 -12.40 23.86 26.93
C LYS A 116 -13.62 24.30 26.14
#